data_AF-A0A944EI46-F1
#
_entry.id   AF-A0A944EI46-F1
#
_cell.length_a   1.000
_cell.length_b   1.000
_cell.length_c   1.000
_cell.angle_alpha   90.00
_cell.angle_beta   90.00
_cell.angle_gamma   90.00
#
_symmetry.space_group_name_H-M   'P 1'
#
loop_
_entity.id
_entity.type
_entity.pdbx_description
1 polymer ?
#
loop_
_entity_poly.entity_id
_entity_poly.type
_entity_poly.pdbx_seq_one_letter_code
_entity_poly.pdbx_strand_id
1 'polypeptide(L)' 'MHAVRPEATVTQLLKLVSAIALATEQEPDGPAEADQLLALAIDGVRAR' A
#
# COMPACT_ATOMS: atom_id res chain seq x y z
N MET A 1 4.74 5.98 16.62
CA MET A 1 5.64 6.19 15.46
C MET A 1 5.88 4.81 14.86
N HIS A 2 5.25 4.46 13.74
CA HIS A 2 5.56 3.19 13.05
C HIS A 2 6.95 3.34 12.44
N ALA A 3 7.94 2.69 13.03
CA ALA A 3 9.27 2.62 12.44
C ALA A 3 9.16 1.77 11.16
N VAL A 4 9.65 2.30 10.03
CA VAL A 4 9.78 1.54 8.79
C VAL A 4 10.73 0.37 9.08
N ARG A 5 10.35 -0.85 8.65
CA ARG A 5 11.23 -2.01 8.81
C ARG A 5 12.58 -1.74 8.11
N PRO A 6 13.72 -1.92 8.79
CA PRO A 6 15.03 -1.56 8.22
C PRO A 6 15.39 -2.41 6.98
N GLU A 7 14.74 -3.54 6.79
CA GLU A 7 14.90 -4.40 5.62
C GLU A 7 14.11 -3.90 4.39
N ALA A 8 13.20 -2.93 4.56
CA ALA A 8 12.42 -2.39 3.45
C ALA A 8 13.27 -1.42 2.63
N THR A 9 13.44 -1.74 1.35
CA THR A 9 14.15 -0.89 0.39
C THR A 9 13.20 0.09 -0.29
N VAL A 10 13.72 1.26 -0.70
CA VAL A 10 12.96 2.24 -1.50
C VAL A 10 12.37 1.59 -2.76
N THR A 11 13.10 0.69 -3.42
CA THR A 11 12.60 -0.04 -4.59
C THR A 11 11.40 -0.93 -4.27
N GLN A 12 11.37 -1.59 -3.12
CA GLN A 12 10.19 -2.38 -2.70
C GLN A 12 8.99 -1.48 -2.40
N LEU A 13 9.21 -0.31 -1.80
CA LEU A 13 8.14 0.67 -1.56
C LEU A 13 7.57 1.21 -2.87
N LEU A 14 8.44 1.56 -3.83
CA LEU A 14 8.00 2.01 -5.15
C LEU A 14 7.20 0.93 -5.89
N LYS A 15 7.65 -0.33 -5.85
CA LYS A 15 6.90 -1.45 -6.44
C LYS A 15 5.53 -1.62 -5.81
N LEU A 16 5.44 -1.52 -4.48
CA LEU A 16 4.17 -1.61 -3.77
C LEU A 16 3.21 -0.50 -4.20
N VAL A 17 3.68 0.76 -4.19
CA VAL A 17 2.85 1.91 -4.59
C VAL A 17 2.42 1.81 -6.06
N SER A 18 3.32 1.40 -6.96
CA SER A 18 2.97 1.18 -8.38
C SER A 18 1.93 0.08 -8.55
N ALA A 19 2.01 -1.01 -7.78
CA ALA A 19 1.03 -2.09 -7.85
C ALA A 19 -0.36 -1.64 -7.36
N ILE A 20 -0.41 -0.83 -6.29
CA ILE A 20 -1.66 -0.26 -5.79
C ILE A 20 -2.27 0.68 -6.84
N ALA A 21 -1.49 1.60 -7.40
CA ALA A 21 -1.98 2.52 -8.42
C ALA A 21 -2.53 1.77 -9.66
N LEU A 22 -1.82 0.73 -10.12
CA LEU A 22 -2.27 -0.11 -11.24
C LEU A 22 -3.54 -0.89 -10.91
N ALA A 23 -3.73 -1.31 -9.65
CA ALA A 23 -4.91 -2.06 -9.25
C ALA A 23 -6.18 -1.18 -9.22
N THR A 24 -6.04 0.11 -8.96
CA THR A 24 -7.19 1.00 -8.71
C THR A 24 -7.46 2.02 -9.81
N GLU A 25 -6.60 2.12 -10.83
CA GLU A 25 -6.72 3.14 -11.90
C GLU A 25 -8.01 3.05 -12.73
N GLN A 26 -8.68 1.90 -12.76
CA GLN A 26 -9.94 1.71 -13.50
C GLN A 26 -11.18 1.73 -12.59
N GLU A 27 -10.98 1.90 -11.28
CA GLU A 27 -12.07 1.81 -10.31
C GLU A 27 -12.82 3.14 -10.20
N PRO A 28 -14.17 3.13 -10.04
CA PRO A 28 -14.97 4.34 -9.95
C PRO A 28 -14.54 5.32 -8.85
N ASP A 29 -13.95 4.81 -7.77
CA ASP A 29 -13.31 5.58 -6.70
C ASP A 29 -11.88 5.07 -6.43
N GLY A 30 -11.08 5.00 -7.49
CA GLY A 30 -9.69 4.55 -7.44
C GLY A 30 -8.82 5.22 -6.36
N PRO A 31 -8.97 6.52 -6.04
CA PRO A 31 -8.27 7.15 -4.92
C PRO A 31 -8.63 6.55 -3.57
N ALA A 32 -9.93 6.36 -3.27
CA ALA A 32 -10.35 5.79 -1.99
C ALA A 32 -9.91 4.33 -1.85
N GLU A 33 -9.96 3.56 -2.94
CA GLU A 33 -9.49 2.18 -2.95
C GLU A 33 -7.97 2.08 -2.78
N ALA A 34 -7.20 2.99 -3.40
CA ALA A 34 -5.76 3.05 -3.23
C ALA A 34 -5.36 3.32 -1.77
N ASP A 35 -6.05 4.27 -1.12
CA ASP A 35 -5.83 4.58 0.30
C ASP A 35 -6.12 3.37 1.20
N GLN A 36 -7.21 2.63 0.92
CA GLN A 36 -7.54 1.41 1.67
C GLN A 36 -6.48 0.31 1.49
N LEU A 37 -6.05 0.05 0.26
CA LEU A 37 -5.03 -0.96 -0.03
C LEU A 37 -3.68 -0.58 0.59
N LEU A 38 -3.32 0.71 0.58
CA LEU A 38 -2.11 1.19 1.23
C LEU A 38 -2.19 1.02 2.74
N ALA A 39 -3.32 1.37 3.37
CA ALA A 39 -3.52 1.16 4.80
C ALA A 39 -3.37 -0.32 5.17
N LEU A 40 -4.00 -1.23 4.43
CA LEU A 40 -3.85 -2.68 4.64
C LEU A 40 -2.41 -3.18 4.46
N ALA A 41 -1.66 -2.63 3.52
CA ALA A 41 -0.26 -3.00 3.29
C ALA A 41 0.66 -2.53 4.42
N ILE A 42 0.36 -1.39 5.05
CA ILE A 42 1.15 -0.82 6.15
C ILE A 42 0.76 -1.44 7.51
N ASP A 43 -0.54 -1.54 7.79
CA ASP A 43 -1.06 -2.02 9.07
C ASP A 43 -1.09 -3.56 9.13
N GLY A 44 -1.12 -4.22 7.97
CA GLY A 44 -1.24 -5.66 7.83
C GLY A 44 -2.68 -6.15 7.94
N VAL A 45 -2.95 -7.36 7.41
CA VAL A 45 -4.30 -7.92 7.28
C VAL A 45 -4.73 -8.83 8.45
N ARG A 46 -3.87 -9.03 9.46
CA ARG A 46 -4.19 -9.90 10.59
C ARG A 46 -4.89 -9.11 11.69
N ALA A 47 -6.13 -9.50 12.01
CA ALA A 47 -6.76 -9.16 13.28
C ALA A 47 -5.92 -9.77 14.41
N ARG A 48 -5.58 -8.95 15.40
CA ARG A 48 -4.67 -9.33 16.49
C ARG A 48 -5.23 -10.41 17.39
#